data_AF-A0A5C1WLW7-F1
#
_entry.id   AF-A0A5C1WLW7-F1
#
_cell.length_a   1.000
_cell.length_b   1.000
_cell.length_c   1.000
_cell.angle_alpha   90.00
_cell.angle_beta   90.00
_cell.angle_gamma   90.00
#
_symmetry.space_group_name_H-M   'P 1'
#
loop_
_entity.id
_entity.type
_entity.pdbx_description
1 polymer ?
#
loop_
_entity_poly.entity_id
_entity_poly.type
_entity_poly.pdbx_seq_one_letter_code
_entity_poly.pdbx_strand_id
1 'polypeptide(L)'
;MKSLSRAGLIICLTMLPVSAALAAPTYLSCSFPNPPKEPQIFNFALDASTGMLGVHVPETGSERKVKAVFGESTVTANEGAVAWEIDPSKRAVIRDKRMVGEKDRGVCKDISVEESGFEQ
;
A
#
# COMPACT_ATOMS: atom_id res chain seq x y z
N MET A 1 -59.28 -42.70 -8.47
CA MET A 1 -58.49 -41.60 -9.09
C MET A 1 -58.77 -40.31 -8.32
N LYS A 2 -57.79 -39.80 -7.57
CA LYS A 2 -57.81 -38.44 -7.01
C LYS A 2 -56.38 -37.91 -7.06
N SER A 3 -56.26 -36.74 -7.65
CA SER A 3 -55.04 -36.07 -8.12
C SER A 3 -54.30 -35.35 -6.99
N LEU A 4 -52.97 -35.50 -7.00
CA LEU A 4 -51.90 -34.54 -6.68
C LEU A 4 -52.14 -33.44 -5.62
N SER A 5 -51.23 -33.38 -4.65
CA SER A 5 -50.52 -32.12 -4.35
C SER A 5 -49.17 -32.40 -3.67
N ARG A 6 -48.07 -32.24 -4.43
CA ARG A 6 -46.69 -32.22 -3.92
C ARG A 6 -46.38 -30.75 -3.56
N ALA A 7 -46.32 -30.43 -2.27
CA ALA A 7 -45.75 -29.17 -1.81
C ALA A 7 -44.23 -29.31 -1.73
N GLY A 8 -43.52 -28.86 -2.77
CA GLY A 8 -42.07 -28.68 -2.73
C GLY A 8 -41.74 -27.36 -2.04
N LEU A 9 -41.20 -27.42 -0.82
CA LEU A 9 -40.67 -26.26 -0.12
C LEU A 9 -39.28 -25.95 -0.73
N ILE A 10 -39.22 -24.93 -1.58
CA ILE A 10 -37.95 -24.42 -2.13
C ILE A 10 -37.24 -23.67 -1.01
N ILE A 11 -36.17 -24.26 -0.47
CA ILE A 11 -35.24 -23.58 0.42
C ILE A 11 -34.41 -22.63 -0.45
N CYS A 12 -34.79 -21.35 -0.45
CA CYS A 12 -34.01 -20.30 -1.08
C CYS A 12 -32.78 -20.03 -0.19
N LEU A 13 -31.68 -20.71 -0.48
CA LEU A 13 -30.37 -20.43 0.11
C LEU A 13 -29.91 -19.08 -0.45
N THR A 14 -30.20 -17.99 0.26
CA THR A 14 -29.68 -16.67 -0.07
C THR A 14 -28.17 -16.69 0.12
N MET A 15 -27.43 -16.89 -0.98
CA MET A 15 -26.00 -16.61 -1.00
C MET A 15 -25.81 -15.10 -0.85
N LEU A 16 -25.49 -14.67 0.36
CA LEU A 16 -24.95 -13.33 0.61
C LEU A 16 -23.59 -13.27 -0.10
N PRO A 17 -23.37 -12.32 -1.03
CA PRO A 17 -22.03 -12.08 -1.53
C PRO A 17 -21.21 -11.57 -0.35
N VAL A 18 -20.20 -12.35 0.06
CA VAL A 18 -19.14 -11.86 0.92
C VAL A 18 -18.40 -10.82 0.08
N SER A 19 -18.81 -9.56 0.19
CA SER A 19 -18.03 -8.43 -0.28
C SER A 19 -16.71 -8.49 0.46
N ALA A 20 -15.68 -9.05 -0.18
CA ALA A 20 -14.31 -8.88 0.27
C ALA A 20 -14.05 -7.38 0.14
N ALA A 21 -14.21 -6.64 1.24
CA ALA A 21 -13.77 -5.26 1.32
C ALA A 21 -12.27 -5.29 1.04
N LEU A 22 -11.88 -4.92 -0.18
CA LEU A 22 -10.48 -4.70 -0.51
C LEU A 22 -9.98 -3.63 0.47
N ALA A 23 -8.95 -3.97 1.25
CA ALA A 23 -8.40 -3.05 2.22
C ALA A 23 -7.98 -1.77 1.50
N ALA A 24 -8.42 -0.62 2.02
CA ALA A 24 -8.02 0.67 1.49
C ALA A 24 -6.48 0.81 1.57
N PRO A 25 -5.86 1.57 0.65
CA PRO A 25 -4.43 1.80 0.70
C PRO A 25 -4.01 2.42 2.05
N THR A 26 -2.84 2.02 2.54
CA THR A 26 -2.21 2.66 3.70
C THR A 26 -1.29 3.78 3.22
N TYR A 27 -1.44 4.98 3.77
CA TYR A 27 -0.62 6.13 3.38
C TYR A 27 0.38 6.47 4.48
N LEU A 28 1.65 6.64 4.11
CA LEU A 28 2.75 6.96 5.02
C LEU A 28 3.51 8.19 4.54
N SER A 29 3.96 9.04 5.45
CA SER A 29 5.00 10.04 5.18
C SER A 29 6.26 9.64 5.93
N CYS A 30 7.37 9.45 5.21
CA CYS A 30 8.64 9.01 5.77
C CYS A 30 9.73 10.07 5.59
N SER A 31 10.41 10.39 6.68
CA SER A 31 11.47 11.37 6.75
C SER A 31 12.84 10.68 6.82
N PHE A 32 13.73 11.03 5.90
CA PHE A 32 15.11 10.59 5.87
C PHE A 32 16.01 11.74 6.33
N PRO A 33 16.89 11.54 7.33
CA PRO A 33 17.67 12.62 7.92
C PRO A 33 18.80 13.20 7.02
N ASN A 34 18.89 12.81 5.75
CA ASN A 34 20.02 13.13 4.85
C ASN A 34 19.47 13.69 3.52
N PRO A 35 19.78 14.94 3.08
CA PRO A 35 21.09 15.61 3.15
C PRO A 35 21.07 17.10 3.62
N PRO A 36 22.19 17.85 3.56
CA PRO A 36 22.92 18.46 4.69
C PRO A 36 22.22 19.58 5.51
N LYS A 37 20.95 19.93 5.24
CA LYS A 37 20.23 20.99 5.97
C LYS A 37 18.78 20.66 6.29
N GLU A 38 18.10 19.82 5.50
CA GLU A 38 16.68 19.49 5.69
C GLU A 38 16.41 18.00 5.40
N PRO A 39 15.55 17.33 6.20
CA PRO A 39 15.19 15.95 5.95
C PRO A 39 14.49 15.77 4.60
N GLN A 40 14.86 14.72 3.87
CA GLN A 40 14.18 14.35 2.63
C GLN A 40 12.91 13.58 2.94
N ILE A 41 11.77 14.04 2.43
CA ILE A 41 10.46 13.42 2.67
C ILE A 41 10.00 12.61 1.46
N PHE A 42 9.47 11.42 1.72
CA PHE A 42 8.76 10.59 0.75
C PHE A 42 7.40 10.21 1.31
N ASN A 43 6.35 10.41 0.53
CA ASN A 43 5.03 9.87 0.82
C ASN A 43 4.85 8.55 0.07
N PHE A 44 4.25 7.55 0.72
CA PHE A 44 4.00 6.24 0.17
C PHE A 44 2.51 5.90 0.22
N ALA A 45 2.01 5.26 -0.83
CA ALA A 45 0.70 4.60 -0.86
C ALA A 45 0.91 3.09 -0.98
N LEU A 46 0.59 2.35 0.07
CA LEU A 46 0.71 0.89 0.12
C LEU A 46 -0.65 0.28 -0.29
N ASP A 47 -0.79 -0.07 -1.56
CA ASP A 47 -2.03 -0.63 -2.09
C ASP A 47 -1.88 -2.14 -2.37
N ALA A 48 -2.20 -2.94 -1.35
CA ALA A 48 -2.15 -4.40 -1.44
C ALA A 48 -3.20 -4.96 -2.42
N SER A 49 -4.27 -4.22 -2.71
CA SER A 49 -5.32 -4.67 -3.61
C SER A 49 -4.87 -4.69 -5.07
N THR A 50 -4.00 -3.75 -5.43
CA THR A 50 -3.40 -3.66 -6.78
C THR A 50 -1.97 -4.21 -6.85
N GLY A 51 -1.35 -4.49 -5.71
CA GLY A 51 0.05 -4.93 -5.65
C GLY A 51 1.04 -3.80 -5.99
N MET A 52 0.64 -2.55 -5.74
CA MET A 52 1.39 -1.36 -6.12
C MET A 52 1.84 -0.55 -4.90
N LEU A 53 3.04 -0.02 -4.99
CA LEU A 53 3.56 1.02 -4.12
C LEU A 53 3.54 2.35 -4.89
N GLY A 54 2.74 3.31 -4.42
CA GLY A 54 2.87 4.70 -4.82
C GLY A 54 4.04 5.35 -4.09
N VAL A 55 4.85 6.13 -4.79
CA VAL A 55 5.90 6.98 -4.21
C VAL A 55 5.70 8.40 -4.70
N HIS A 56 5.53 9.32 -3.76
CA HIS A 56 5.39 10.75 -4.00
C HIS A 56 6.52 11.51 -3.27
N VAL A 57 7.10 12.51 -3.94
CA VAL A 57 8.18 13.34 -3.40
C VAL A 57 7.68 14.79 -3.30
N PRO A 58 7.21 15.24 -2.12
CA PRO A 58 6.58 16.56 -1.98
C PRO A 58 7.46 17.72 -2.47
N GLU A 59 8.78 17.64 -2.26
CA GLU A 59 9.74 18.67 -2.67
C GLU A 59 9.75 18.92 -4.18
N THR A 60 9.51 17.88 -4.99
CA THR A 60 9.56 17.97 -6.45
C THR A 60 8.19 17.80 -7.12
N GLY A 61 7.16 17.44 -6.35
CA GLY A 61 5.86 17.02 -6.87
C GLY A 61 5.88 15.71 -7.67
N SER A 62 7.01 15.00 -7.70
CA SER A 62 7.13 13.76 -8.48
C SER A 62 6.29 12.65 -7.87
N GLU A 63 5.45 12.02 -8.69
CA GLU A 63 4.71 10.81 -8.37
C GLU A 63 5.13 9.66 -9.30
N ARG A 64 5.18 8.45 -8.74
CA ARG A 64 5.28 7.22 -9.53
C ARG A 64 4.62 6.04 -8.81
N LYS A 65 4.22 5.03 -9.57
CA LYS A 65 3.68 3.77 -9.06
C LYS A 65 4.58 2.62 -9.51
N VAL A 66 4.99 1.78 -8.56
CA VAL A 66 5.88 0.65 -8.81
C VAL A 66 5.30 -0.64 -8.25
N LYS A 67 5.57 -1.76 -8.92
CA LYS A 67 5.15 -3.08 -8.43
C LYS A 67 5.86 -3.37 -7.12
N ALA A 68 5.10 -3.86 -6.15
CA ALA A 68 5.60 -4.19 -4.83
C ALA A 68 5.20 -5.62 -4.43
N VAL A 69 5.97 -6.20 -3.53
CA VAL A 69 5.66 -7.46 -2.86
C VAL A 69 5.20 -7.14 -1.45
N PHE A 70 3.96 -7.50 -1.14
CA PHE A 70 3.35 -7.35 0.18
C PHE A 70 3.57 -8.65 0.97
N GLY A 71 4.56 -8.63 1.85
CA GLY A 71 4.78 -9.69 2.83
C GLY A 71 3.93 -9.49 4.08
N GLU A 72 4.10 -10.39 5.05
CA GLU A 72 3.36 -10.33 6.33
C GLU A 72 3.67 -9.06 7.13
N SER A 73 4.94 -8.64 7.16
CA SER A 73 5.41 -7.49 7.95
C SER A 73 6.00 -6.36 7.13
N THR A 74 6.34 -6.61 5.87
CA THR A 74 7.06 -5.62 5.03
C THR A 74 6.49 -5.54 3.63
N VAL A 75 6.56 -4.34 3.06
CA VAL A 75 6.30 -4.06 1.65
C VAL A 75 7.64 -3.77 0.98
N THR A 76 7.98 -4.51 -0.06
CA THR A 76 9.24 -4.33 -0.79
C THR A 76 8.99 -3.94 -2.24
N ALA A 77 9.77 -3.00 -2.76
CA ALA A 77 9.68 -2.56 -4.15
C ALA A 77 11.07 -2.29 -4.71
N ASN A 78 11.25 -2.54 -6.00
CA ASN A 78 12.53 -2.35 -6.68
C ASN A 78 12.32 -1.53 -7.95
N GLU A 79 12.89 -0.33 -7.98
CA GLU A 79 12.83 0.65 -9.07
C GLU A 79 14.12 0.66 -9.92
N GLY A 80 14.95 -0.36 -9.79
CA GLY A 80 16.27 -0.44 -10.43
C GLY A 80 17.33 0.34 -9.64
N ALA A 81 17.29 1.67 -9.71
CA ALA A 81 18.27 2.54 -9.03
C ALA A 81 18.05 2.64 -7.52
N VAL A 82 16.79 2.48 -7.09
CA VAL A 82 16.38 2.52 -5.69
C VAL A 82 15.54 1.28 -5.38
N ALA A 83 15.75 0.68 -4.22
CA ALA A 83 14.82 -0.30 -3.66
C ALA A 83 14.32 0.15 -2.28
N TRP A 84 13.06 -0.20 -2.00
CA TRP A 84 12.36 0.16 -0.77
C TRP A 84 12.02 -1.11 0.00
N GLU A 85 12.18 -1.03 1.31
CA GLU A 85 11.63 -1.98 2.27
C GLU A 85 10.92 -1.17 3.36
N ILE A 86 9.61 -1.30 3.44
CA ILE A 86 8.74 -0.53 4.33
C ILE A 86 8.14 -1.48 5.34
N ASP A 87 8.35 -1.21 6.62
CA ASP A 87 7.68 -1.89 7.73
C ASP A 87 6.61 -0.92 8.28
N PRO A 88 5.34 -1.03 7.83
CA PRO A 88 4.29 -0.10 8.25
C PRO A 88 4.01 -0.20 9.75
N SER A 89 4.11 -1.39 10.35
CA SER A 89 3.87 -1.60 11.78
C SER A 89 4.95 -0.97 12.65
N LYS A 90 6.21 -1.01 12.23
CA LYS A 90 7.32 -0.32 12.92
C LYS A 90 7.48 1.14 12.49
N ARG A 91 6.69 1.61 11.53
CA ARG A 91 6.81 2.94 10.92
C ARG A 91 8.24 3.24 10.48
N ALA A 92 8.86 2.29 9.80
CA ALA A 92 10.23 2.39 9.34
C ALA A 92 10.32 2.09 7.85
N VAL A 93 11.24 2.77 7.18
CA VAL A 93 11.58 2.48 5.78
C VAL A 93 13.09 2.39 5.64
N ILE A 94 13.53 1.42 4.85
CA ILE A 94 14.89 1.32 4.34
C ILE A 94 14.84 1.68 2.86
N ARG A 95 15.74 2.58 2.47
CA ARG A 95 16.00 2.90 1.07
C ARG A 95 17.40 2.45 0.71
N ASP A 96 17.47 1.59 -0.29
CA ASP A 96 18.70 1.09 -0.88
C ASP A 96 18.99 1.87 -2.17
N LYS A 97 19.97 2.77 -2.12
CA LYS A 97 20.47 3.56 -3.25
C LYS A 97 21.51 2.77 -4.01
N ARG A 98 21.06 1.83 -4.83
CA ARG A 98 21.90 0.82 -5.49
C ARG A 98 22.99 1.40 -6.37
N MET A 99 22.74 2.56 -6.98
CA MET A 99 23.71 3.22 -7.86
C MET A 99 24.95 3.75 -7.11
N VAL A 100 24.84 4.00 -5.80
CA VAL A 100 25.92 4.52 -4.95
C VAL A 100 26.30 3.55 -3.83
N GLY A 101 25.69 2.36 -3.78
CA GLY A 101 25.99 1.34 -2.77
C GLY A 101 25.64 1.73 -1.34
N GLU A 102 24.73 2.70 -1.16
CA GLU A 102 24.33 3.21 0.16
C GLU A 102 22.95 2.70 0.57
N LYS A 103 22.76 2.48 1.87
CA LYS A 103 21.45 2.28 2.47
C LYS A 103 21.21 3.31 3.55
N ASP A 104 20.07 3.97 3.50
CA ASP A 104 19.61 4.84 4.59
C ASP A 104 18.24 4.42 5.11
N ARG A 105 17.90 4.95 6.28
CA ARG A 105 16.68 4.63 7.02
C ARG A 105 15.87 5.89 7.22
N GLY A 106 14.57 5.77 7.04
CA GLY A 106 13.59 6.81 7.34
C GLY A 106 12.65 6.37 8.46
N VAL A 107 12.11 7.37 9.14
CA VAL A 107 11.03 7.17 10.13
C VAL A 107 9.73 7.67 9.51
N CYS A 108 8.69 6.86 9.62
CA CYS A 108 7.40 7.12 9.01
C CYS A 108 6.34 7.55 10.02
N LYS A 109 5.27 8.15 9.51
CA LYS A 109 4.01 8.34 10.21
C LYS A 109 2.85 8.04 9.25
N ASP A 110 1.74 7.60 9.81
CA ASP A 110 0.49 7.49 9.06
C ASP A 110 0.01 8.89 8.68
N ILE A 111 -0.52 9.02 7.47
CA ILE A 111 -1.11 10.25 6.94
C ILE A 111 -2.44 9.93 6.26
N SER A 112 -3.25 10.96 6.01
CA SER A 112 -4.45 10.81 5.20
C SER A 112 -4.13 10.81 3.70
N VAL A 113 -5.10 10.46 2.85
CA VAL A 113 -4.94 10.57 1.39
C VAL A 113 -4.76 12.02 0.96
N GLU A 114 -5.40 12.98 1.63
CA GLU A 114 -5.29 14.41 1.34
C GLU A 114 -3.88 14.96 1.64
N GLU A 115 -3.21 14.43 2.66
CA GLU A 115 -1.83 14.78 3.00
C GLU A 115 -0.80 14.08 2.11
N SER A 116 -1.20 13.02 1.39
CA SER A 116 -0.29 12.12 0.70
C SER A 116 0.27 12.69 -0.60
N GLY A 117 -0.45 13.61 -1.24
CA GLY A 117 -0.11 14.15 -2.55
C GLY A 117 -0.43 13.21 -3.73
N PHE A 118 -1.00 12.03 -3.48
CA PHE A 118 -1.59 11.19 -4.53
C PHE A 118 -2.99 11.72 -4.89
N GLU A 119 -3.31 11.75 -6.19
CA GLU A 119 -4.67 12.08 -6.63
C GLU A 119 -5.68 11.04 -6.11
N GLN A 120 -6.87 11.50 -5.73
CA GLN A 120 -8.00 10.67 -5.27
C GLN A 120 -8.70 9.96 -6.43
#